data_AF-A0A6B2FZM7-F1
#
_entry.id   AF-A0A6B2FZM7-F1
#
_cell.length_a   1.000
_cell.length_b   1.000
_cell.length_c   1.000
_cell.angle_alpha   90.00
_cell.angle_beta   90.00
_cell.angle_gamma   90.00
#
_symmetry.space_group_name_H-M   'P 1'
#
loop_
_entity.id
_entity.type
_entity.pdbx_description
1 polymer ?
#
loop_
_entity_poly.entity_id
_entity_poly.type
_entity_poly.pdbx_seq_one_letter_code
_entity_poly.pdbx_strand_id
1 'polypeptide(L)'
;KTHSYVDFPITDILQMMGRAGRPQFDNTGIAVILVHETKKNFYKKFLYEPFPVESSIFSALPDHLNAEISSKSIRTIMDAHRYLKLTFGSRRLSKNPSYYLKKTLSSQRDIQKFTTEIVIEAIQTLVNAGCVWFKDDDLEPTRLGEITSHYYLSHKTIKMFNEKLTEECTVNDLLIILSNSFEFETVPVRHNEDSYNESLAKIVPLRHHNTDYSSPHVKTFLLLQAHISRTQLPIKDYYTDSKSVIDQALRLIQAMIDVCSLKLCLKSTLQCIILMQSVIQASWWHKSSLST
;
A
#
# COMPACT_ATOMS: atom_id res chain seq x y z
N LYS A 1 -4.36 11.87 -7.46
CA LYS A 1 -4.27 11.03 -8.68
C LYS A 1 -4.79 11.84 -9.86
N THR A 2 -4.23 11.67 -11.06
CA THR A 2 -4.72 12.34 -12.27
C THR A 2 -6.05 11.70 -12.68
N HIS A 3 -7.10 12.50 -12.93
CA HIS A 3 -8.40 12.04 -13.47
C HIS A 3 -8.26 11.56 -14.93
N SER A 4 -7.31 10.67 -15.19
CA SER A 4 -6.87 10.24 -16.51
C SER A 4 -6.93 8.73 -16.61
N TYR A 5 -7.32 8.23 -17.79
CA TYR A 5 -7.22 6.81 -18.10
C TYR A 5 -5.75 6.36 -18.05
N VAL A 6 -5.51 5.24 -17.35
CA VAL A 6 -4.20 4.60 -17.26
C VAL A 6 -4.19 3.42 -18.23
N ASP A 7 -3.15 3.35 -19.05
CA ASP A 7 -2.96 2.24 -19.99
C ASP A 7 -2.76 0.91 -19.24
N PHE A 8 -3.25 -0.19 -19.80
CA PHE A 8 -2.96 -1.52 -19.26
C PHE A 8 -1.45 -1.79 -19.28
N PRO A 9 -0.89 -2.40 -18.22
CA PRO A 9 0.49 -2.82 -18.25
C PRO A 9 0.67 -3.92 -19.30
N ILE A 10 1.83 -3.94 -19.97
CA ILE A 10 2.11 -4.90 -21.06
C ILE A 10 2.00 -6.34 -20.57
N THR A 11 2.32 -6.61 -19.31
CA THR A 11 2.17 -7.94 -18.70
C THR A 11 0.73 -8.44 -18.76
N ASP A 12 -0.25 -7.57 -18.51
CA ASP A 12 -1.67 -7.95 -18.54
C ASP A 12 -2.11 -8.22 -19.98
N ILE A 13 -1.65 -7.41 -20.94
CA ILE A 13 -1.93 -7.63 -22.36
C ILE A 13 -1.30 -8.94 -22.85
N LEU A 14 -0.07 -9.26 -22.44
CA LEU A 14 0.57 -10.53 -22.74
C LEU A 14 -0.19 -11.70 -22.13
N GLN A 15 -0.71 -11.57 -20.90
CA GLN A 15 -1.56 -12.57 -20.27
C GLN A 15 -2.89 -12.75 -21.02
N MET A 16 -3.54 -11.66 -21.47
CA MET A 16 -4.77 -11.71 -22.27
C MET A 16 -4.51 -12.39 -23.62
N MET A 17 -3.42 -12.03 -24.31
CA MET A 17 -3.02 -12.64 -25.58
C MET A 17 -2.66 -14.11 -25.42
N GLY A 18 -2.03 -14.49 -24.30
CA GLY A 18 -1.70 -15.89 -23.98
C GLY A 18 -2.91 -16.81 -23.82
N ARG A 19 -4.13 -16.27 -23.77
CA ARG A 19 -5.38 -17.05 -23.81
C ARG A 19 -5.87 -17.37 -25.23
N ALA A 20 -5.25 -16.79 -26.26
CA ALA A 20 -5.66 -17.01 -27.64
C ALA A 20 -5.10 -18.35 -28.18
N GLY A 21 -6.01 -19.22 -28.63
CA GLY A 21 -5.70 -20.53 -29.15
C GLY A 21 -5.62 -21.61 -28.06
N ARG A 22 -6.24 -22.76 -28.31
CA ARG A 22 -6.23 -23.89 -27.39
C ARG A 22 -5.16 -24.90 -27.83
N PRO A 23 -4.16 -25.18 -26.98
CA PRO A 23 -3.21 -26.26 -27.26
C PRO A 23 -3.99 -27.55 -27.55
N GLN A 24 -3.63 -28.27 -28.63
CA GLN A 24 -4.24 -29.52 -29.12
C GLN A 24 -5.53 -29.42 -29.95
N PHE A 25 -6.25 -28.29 -29.94
CA PHE A 25 -7.51 -28.16 -30.71
C PHE A 25 -7.39 -27.20 -31.89
N ASP A 26 -6.69 -26.08 -31.70
CA ASP A 26 -6.60 -25.03 -32.70
C ASP A 26 -5.22 -25.04 -33.35
N ASN A 27 -5.17 -24.94 -34.69
CA ASN A 27 -3.91 -24.87 -35.43
C ASN A 27 -3.23 -23.49 -35.31
N THR A 28 -4.01 -22.44 -35.06
CA THR A 28 -3.54 -21.06 -34.90
C THR A 28 -4.35 -20.33 -33.83
N GLY A 29 -3.67 -19.47 -33.06
CA GLY A 29 -4.30 -18.52 -32.13
C GLY A 29 -4.22 -17.12 -32.72
N ILE A 30 -5.36 -16.43 -32.81
CA ILE A 30 -5.42 -15.05 -33.30
C ILE A 30 -5.85 -14.15 -32.13
N ALA A 31 -5.03 -13.15 -31.82
CA ALA A 31 -5.34 -12.10 -30.86
C ALA A 31 -5.40 -10.74 -31.59
N VAL A 32 -6.51 -10.02 -31.42
CA VAL A 32 -6.70 -8.69 -32.00
C VAL A 32 -6.69 -7.67 -30.86
N ILE A 33 -5.70 -6.77 -30.88
CA ILE A 33 -5.54 -5.73 -29.85
C ILE A 33 -5.95 -4.40 -30.45
N LEU A 34 -7.04 -3.83 -29.93
CA LEU A 34 -7.55 -2.52 -30.33
C LEU A 34 -6.96 -1.46 -29.39
N VAL A 35 -6.18 -0.53 -29.94
CA VAL A 35 -5.49 0.52 -29.17
C VAL A 35 -5.59 1.86 -29.89
N HIS A 36 -5.43 2.94 -29.12
CA HIS A 36 -5.30 4.28 -29.70
C HIS A 36 -4.07 4.34 -30.63
N GLU A 37 -4.19 5.08 -31.73
CA GLU A 37 -3.18 5.09 -32.81
C GLU A 37 -1.79 5.47 -32.30
N THR A 38 -1.71 6.45 -31.39
CA THR A 38 -0.44 6.90 -30.77
C THR A 38 0.29 5.79 -30.00
N LYS A 39 -0.41 4.74 -29.55
CA LYS A 39 0.13 3.62 -28.77
C LYS A 39 0.36 2.36 -29.60
N LYS A 40 -0.11 2.33 -30.86
CA LYS A 40 0.04 1.16 -31.76
C LYS A 40 1.48 0.70 -31.89
N ASN A 41 2.40 1.63 -32.14
CA ASN A 41 3.82 1.31 -32.32
C ASN A 41 4.49 0.83 -31.02
N PHE A 42 4.06 1.39 -29.87
CA PHE A 42 4.54 0.98 -28.56
C PHE A 42 4.17 -0.49 -28.29
N TYR A 43 2.88 -0.84 -28.39
CA TYR A 43 2.46 -2.23 -28.17
C TYR A 43 3.00 -3.18 -29.22
N LYS A 44 2.99 -2.79 -30.51
CA LYS A 44 3.59 -3.61 -31.58
C LYS A 44 5.04 -3.96 -31.26
N LYS A 45 5.85 -3.01 -30.81
CA LYS A 45 7.25 -3.26 -30.47
C LYS A 45 7.37 -4.28 -29.33
N PHE A 46 6.68 -4.05 -28.21
CA PHE A 46 6.82 -4.88 -27.01
C PHE A 46 6.06 -6.22 -27.01
N LEU A 47 5.27 -6.49 -28.05
CA LEU A 47 4.71 -7.81 -28.29
C LEU A 47 5.71 -8.76 -28.99
N TYR A 48 6.63 -8.20 -29.79
CA TYR A 48 7.64 -8.97 -30.52
C TYR A 48 9.03 -8.87 -29.90
N GLU A 49 9.31 -7.81 -29.15
CA GLU A 49 10.54 -7.62 -28.39
C GLU A 49 10.28 -7.75 -26.89
N PRO A 50 11.20 -8.37 -26.12
CA PRO A 50 11.05 -8.49 -24.68
C PRO A 50 11.02 -7.10 -24.02
N PHE A 51 10.04 -6.88 -23.14
CA PHE A 51 9.89 -5.63 -22.41
C PHE A 51 11.04 -5.45 -21.38
N PRO A 52 11.73 -4.29 -21.36
CA PRO A 52 12.79 -4.04 -20.39
C PRO A 52 12.20 -3.89 -18.99
N VAL A 53 12.51 -4.85 -18.11
CA VAL A 53 12.09 -4.82 -16.71
C VAL A 53 13.07 -3.98 -15.90
N GLU A 54 12.55 -2.92 -15.28
CA GLU A 54 13.28 -2.06 -14.33
C GLU A 54 12.80 -2.31 -12.89
N SER A 55 13.58 -1.85 -11.92
CA SER A 55 13.29 -2.05 -10.50
C SER A 55 12.60 -0.84 -9.88
N SER A 56 11.58 -1.08 -9.06
CA SER A 56 10.95 -0.05 -8.22
C SER A 56 11.43 -0.11 -6.76
N ILE A 57 12.53 -0.82 -6.46
CA ILE A 57 12.98 -1.05 -5.08
C ILE A 57 13.31 0.26 -4.35
N PHE A 58 13.83 1.27 -5.07
CA PHE A 58 14.29 2.52 -4.46
C PHE A 58 13.15 3.30 -3.77
N SER A 59 11.92 3.25 -4.28
CA SER A 59 10.77 3.91 -3.65
C SER A 59 10.21 3.14 -2.44
N ALA A 60 10.41 1.82 -2.40
CA ALA A 60 9.98 0.95 -1.30
C ALA A 60 11.12 0.63 -0.31
N LEU A 61 12.31 1.19 -0.53
CA LEU A 61 13.53 0.88 0.22
C LEU A 61 13.37 1.08 1.74
N PRO A 62 12.71 2.14 2.25
CA PRO A 62 12.53 2.31 3.69
C PRO A 62 11.82 1.13 4.35
N ASP A 63 10.72 0.65 3.77
CA ASP A 63 9.94 -0.45 4.36
C ASP A 63 10.74 -1.76 4.39
N HIS A 64 11.50 -2.04 3.34
CA HIS A 64 12.38 -3.22 3.28
C HIS A 64 13.56 -3.13 4.25
N LEU A 65 14.20 -1.96 4.37
CA LEU A 65 15.27 -1.75 5.34
C LEU A 65 14.76 -1.90 6.76
N ASN A 66 13.58 -1.37 7.08
CA ASN A 66 12.98 -1.55 8.41
C ASN A 66 12.78 -3.02 8.77
N ALA A 67 12.33 -3.85 7.81
CA ALA A 67 12.17 -5.28 8.03
C ALA A 67 13.50 -5.99 8.34
N GLU A 68 14.56 -5.65 7.59
CA GLU A 68 15.89 -6.25 7.78
C GLU A 68 16.64 -5.73 9.02
N ILE A 69 16.36 -4.49 9.45
CA ILE A 69 16.84 -3.96 10.73
C ILE A 69 16.09 -4.63 11.89
N SER A 70 14.78 -4.84 11.75
CA SER A 70 13.95 -5.54 12.74
C SER A 70 14.35 -7.01 12.91
N SER A 71 14.76 -7.69 11.83
CA SER A 71 15.31 -9.05 11.87
C SER A 71 16.75 -9.11 12.38
N LYS A 72 17.39 -7.96 12.61
CA LYS A 72 18.80 -7.80 13.02
C LYS A 72 19.81 -8.29 11.98
N SER A 73 19.39 -8.46 10.72
CA SER A 73 20.26 -8.72 9.56
C SER A 73 21.13 -7.51 9.22
N ILE A 74 20.56 -6.31 9.34
CA ILE A 74 21.23 -5.03 9.09
C ILE A 74 21.41 -4.33 10.43
N ARG A 75 22.67 -4.06 10.81
CA ARG A 75 23.01 -3.34 12.04
C ARG A 75 23.79 -2.06 11.79
N THR A 76 24.39 -1.91 10.61
CA THR A 76 25.20 -0.75 10.25
C THR A 76 24.80 -0.20 8.89
N ILE A 77 25.18 1.05 8.59
CA ILE A 77 24.99 1.62 7.25
C ILE A 77 25.70 0.78 6.17
N MET A 78 26.87 0.21 6.50
CA MET A 78 27.60 -0.66 5.60
C MET A 78 26.81 -1.92 5.23
N ASP A 79 26.06 -2.49 6.18
CA ASP A 79 25.20 -3.64 5.91
C ASP A 79 24.01 -3.26 5.03
N ALA A 80 23.42 -2.07 5.23
CA ALA A 80 22.36 -1.55 4.36
C ALA A 80 22.84 -1.36 2.90
N HIS A 81 24.07 -0.87 2.71
CA HIS A 81 24.71 -0.83 1.40
C HIS A 81 24.92 -2.23 0.80
N ARG A 82 25.36 -3.19 1.62
CA ARG A 82 25.54 -4.58 1.16
C ARG A 82 24.20 -5.19 0.74
N TYR A 83 23.15 -4.97 1.51
CA TYR A 83 21.79 -5.40 1.20
C TYR A 83 21.34 -4.82 -0.16
N LEU A 84 21.47 -3.51 -0.36
CA LEU A 84 21.06 -2.86 -1.61
C LEU A 84 21.82 -3.42 -2.82
N LYS A 85 23.12 -3.73 -2.68
CA LYS A 85 23.93 -4.35 -3.75
C LYS A 85 23.43 -5.73 -4.18
N LEU A 86 22.77 -6.48 -3.29
CA LEU A 86 22.21 -7.80 -3.60
C LEU A 86 20.89 -7.72 -4.38
N THR A 87 20.25 -6.56 -4.40
CA THR A 87 18.95 -6.38 -5.07
C THR A 87 19.05 -6.33 -6.59
N PHE A 88 17.93 -6.63 -7.26
CA PHE A 88 17.79 -6.41 -8.70
C PHE A 88 17.99 -4.93 -9.08
N GLY A 89 17.58 -4.00 -8.22
CA GLY A 89 17.74 -2.56 -8.44
C GLY A 89 19.20 -2.14 -8.59
N SER A 90 20.12 -2.65 -7.76
CA SER A 90 21.55 -2.34 -7.93
C SER A 90 22.12 -2.88 -9.25
N ARG A 91 21.66 -4.06 -9.71
CA ARG A 91 22.10 -4.62 -11.00
C ARG A 91 21.57 -3.79 -12.18
N ARG A 92 20.34 -3.31 -12.10
CA ARG A 92 19.73 -2.45 -13.13
C ARG A 92 20.32 -1.05 -13.13
N LEU A 93 20.60 -0.47 -11.96
CA LEU A 93 21.22 0.83 -11.82
C LEU A 93 22.55 0.91 -12.57
N SER A 94 23.37 -0.14 -12.53
CA SER A 94 24.64 -0.19 -13.29
C SER A 94 24.43 -0.33 -14.81
N LYS A 95 23.33 -0.94 -15.26
CA LYS A 95 23.05 -1.19 -16.69
C LYS A 95 22.29 -0.06 -17.37
N ASN A 96 21.39 0.61 -16.65
CA ASN A 96 20.59 1.72 -17.14
C ASN A 96 20.50 2.85 -16.09
N PRO A 97 21.61 3.55 -15.80
CA PRO A 97 21.63 4.57 -14.76
C PRO A 97 20.67 5.74 -15.06
N SER A 98 20.51 6.09 -16.33
CA SER A 98 19.72 7.24 -16.77
C SER A 98 18.23 7.13 -16.38
N TYR A 99 17.70 5.91 -16.27
CA TYR A 99 16.34 5.65 -15.80
C TYR A 99 16.14 6.09 -14.34
N TYR A 100 17.13 5.83 -13.48
CA TYR A 100 17.05 6.10 -12.04
C TYR A 100 17.52 7.52 -11.69
N LEU A 101 18.61 7.96 -12.31
CA LEU A 101 19.28 9.23 -11.99
C LEU A 101 18.65 10.43 -12.72
N LYS A 102 17.79 10.19 -13.72
CA LYS A 102 17.21 11.22 -14.59
C LYS A 102 18.27 12.15 -15.21
N LYS A 103 19.49 11.63 -15.41
CA LYS A 103 20.65 12.34 -15.99
C LYS A 103 21.17 11.58 -17.22
N THR A 104 21.56 12.32 -18.26
CA THR A 104 21.95 11.78 -19.58
C THR A 104 23.27 11.02 -19.55
N LEU A 105 24.23 11.44 -18.72
CA LEU A 105 25.52 10.78 -18.53
C LEU A 105 25.70 10.52 -17.04
N SER A 106 25.95 9.27 -16.68
CA SER A 106 26.17 8.85 -15.30
C SER A 106 27.52 8.17 -15.21
N SER A 107 28.45 8.80 -14.50
CA SER A 107 29.73 8.18 -14.19
C SER A 107 29.57 7.14 -13.08
N GLN A 108 30.54 6.23 -12.94
CA GLN A 108 30.53 5.26 -11.83
C GLN A 108 30.51 5.96 -10.46
N ARG A 109 31.08 7.18 -10.36
CA ARG A 109 31.02 8.01 -9.16
C ARG A 109 29.59 8.47 -8.86
N ASP A 110 28.81 8.80 -9.87
CA ASP A 110 27.41 9.25 -9.69
C ASP A 110 26.53 8.10 -9.19
N ILE A 111 26.74 6.88 -9.68
CA ILE A 111 26.04 5.68 -9.21
C ILE A 111 26.34 5.42 -7.74
N GLN A 112 27.62 5.52 -7.33
CA GLN A 112 28.03 5.33 -5.94
C GLN A 112 27.45 6.41 -5.02
N LYS A 113 27.47 7.67 -5.46
CA LYS A 113 26.85 8.78 -4.72
C LYS A 113 25.36 8.54 -4.53
N PHE A 114 24.62 8.25 -5.60
CA PHE A 114 23.18 7.96 -5.52
C PHE A 114 22.86 6.79 -4.60
N THR A 115 23.63 5.69 -4.69
CA THR A 115 23.44 4.52 -3.81
C THR A 115 23.65 4.87 -2.34
N THR A 116 24.50 5.85 -2.05
CA THR A 116 24.75 6.33 -0.68
C THR A 116 23.67 7.28 -0.21
N GLU A 117 23.31 8.25 -1.06
CA GLU A 117 22.22 9.19 -0.80
C GLU A 117 20.91 8.46 -0.53
N ILE A 118 20.53 7.47 -1.34
CA ILE A 118 19.24 6.76 -1.19
C ILE A 118 19.18 5.90 0.09
N VAL A 119 20.30 5.31 0.51
CA VAL A 119 20.36 4.53 1.76
C VAL A 119 20.23 5.47 2.96
N ILE A 120 20.96 6.58 2.94
CA ILE A 120 20.90 7.59 4.00
C ILE A 120 19.50 8.21 4.07
N GLU A 121 18.91 8.58 2.94
CA GLU A 121 17.55 9.12 2.85
C GLU A 121 16.51 8.12 3.39
N ALA A 122 16.64 6.84 3.04
CA ALA A 122 15.75 5.80 3.54
C ALA A 122 15.87 5.62 5.06
N ILE A 123 17.08 5.60 5.61
CA ILE A 123 17.32 5.53 7.06
C ILE A 123 16.75 6.77 7.76
N GLN A 124 17.01 7.97 7.23
CA GLN A 124 16.46 9.22 7.77
C GLN A 124 14.93 9.21 7.75
N THR A 125 14.33 8.67 6.69
CA THR A 125 12.86 8.50 6.59
C THR A 125 12.33 7.58 7.70
N LEU A 126 13.03 6.48 8.00
CA LEU A 126 12.66 5.58 9.09
C LEU A 126 12.87 6.18 10.48
N VAL A 127 13.94 6.93 10.69
CA VAL A 127 14.19 7.68 11.94
C VAL A 127 13.07 8.72 12.14
N ASN A 128 12.72 9.46 11.09
CA ASN A 128 11.62 10.45 11.13
C ASN A 128 10.23 9.83 11.32
N ALA A 129 10.05 8.56 10.93
CA ALA A 129 8.83 7.80 11.21
C ALA A 129 8.82 7.21 12.64
N GLY A 130 9.94 7.28 13.36
CA GLY A 130 10.10 6.67 14.68
C GLY A 130 10.25 5.16 14.63
N CYS A 131 10.63 4.58 13.49
CA CYS A 131 10.78 3.13 13.31
C CYS A 131 12.17 2.62 13.72
N VAL A 132 13.22 3.42 13.52
CA VAL A 132 14.61 3.02 13.73
C VAL A 132 15.33 4.06 14.59
N TRP A 133 16.17 3.60 15.51
CA TRP A 133 17.17 4.41 16.19
C TRP A 133 18.49 4.32 15.44
N PHE A 134 19.12 5.48 15.22
CA PHE A 134 20.44 5.58 14.63
C PHE A 134 21.38 6.34 15.57
N LYS A 135 22.41 5.67 16.07
CA LYS A 135 23.39 6.24 17.00
C LYS A 135 24.76 5.59 16.78
N ASP A 136 25.82 6.39 16.74
CA ASP A 136 27.21 5.90 16.63
C ASP A 136 27.46 4.90 15.47
N ASP A 137 26.76 5.08 14.34
CA ASP A 137 26.74 4.20 13.15
C ASP A 137 26.04 2.84 13.33
N ASP A 138 25.44 2.61 14.50
CA ASP A 138 24.57 1.47 14.80
C ASP A 138 23.10 1.80 14.52
N LEU A 139 22.40 0.82 13.92
CA LEU A 139 20.99 0.82 13.59
C LEU A 139 20.27 -0.19 14.45
N GLU A 140 19.31 0.27 15.24
CA GLU A 140 18.46 -0.58 16.07
C GLU A 140 16.97 -0.34 15.77
N PRO A 141 16.15 -1.40 15.70
CA PRO A 141 14.72 -1.25 15.53
C PRO A 141 14.09 -0.71 16.82
N THR A 142 13.18 0.24 16.67
CA THR A 142 12.27 0.62 17.77
C THR A 142 11.14 -0.40 17.87
N ARG A 143 10.35 -0.33 18.96
CA ARG A 143 9.10 -1.10 19.07
C ARG A 143 8.12 -0.81 17.93
N LEU A 144 8.07 0.42 17.43
CA LEU A 144 7.23 0.77 16.27
C LEU A 144 7.77 0.14 14.99
N GLY A 145 9.10 0.08 14.82
CA GLY A 145 9.75 -0.63 13.72
C GLY A 145 9.44 -2.13 13.74
N GLU A 146 9.50 -2.75 14.92
CA GLU A 146 9.12 -4.16 15.14
C GLU A 146 7.66 -4.42 14.74
N ILE A 147 6.71 -3.60 15.21
CA ILE A 147 5.28 -3.70 14.83
C ILE A 147 5.11 -3.56 13.31
N THR A 148 5.76 -2.56 12.71
CA THR A 148 5.68 -2.30 11.27
C THR A 148 6.15 -3.50 10.46
N SER A 149 7.27 -4.11 10.86
CA SER A 149 7.80 -5.31 10.22
C SER A 149 6.91 -6.53 10.45
N HIS A 150 6.33 -6.69 11.64
CA HIS A 150 5.50 -7.85 12.00
C HIS A 150 4.20 -7.87 11.20
N TYR A 151 3.55 -6.72 11.03
CA TYR A 151 2.26 -6.60 10.34
C TYR A 151 2.38 -6.21 8.85
N TYR A 152 3.60 -6.12 8.31
CA TYR A 152 3.88 -5.73 6.92
C TYR A 152 3.29 -4.36 6.54
N LEU A 153 3.44 -3.38 7.42
CA LEU A 153 2.89 -2.04 7.22
C LEU A 153 3.91 -1.09 6.59
N SER A 154 3.41 -0.03 5.96
CA SER A 154 4.28 1.07 5.53
C SER A 154 4.70 1.94 6.72
N HIS A 155 5.95 2.40 6.71
CA HIS A 155 6.47 3.39 7.66
C HIS A 155 5.62 4.68 7.72
N LYS A 156 4.89 5.01 6.65
CA LYS A 156 3.97 6.15 6.64
C LYS A 156 2.74 5.92 7.52
N THR A 157 2.19 4.71 7.47
CA THR A 157 1.02 4.31 8.27
C THR A 157 1.36 4.26 9.74
N ILE A 158 2.48 3.64 10.12
CA ILE A 158 2.86 3.57 11.54
C ILE A 158 3.18 4.96 12.11
N LYS A 159 3.79 5.84 11.32
CA LYS A 159 4.02 7.23 11.71
C LYS A 159 2.69 7.93 12.01
N MET A 160 1.71 7.80 11.11
CA MET A 160 0.37 8.36 11.31
C MET A 160 -0.30 7.76 12.55
N PHE A 161 -0.20 6.45 12.79
CA PHE A 161 -0.74 5.82 14.00
C PHE A 161 -0.06 6.36 15.26
N ASN A 162 1.25 6.53 15.24
CA ASN A 162 2.00 7.11 16.35
C ASN A 162 1.65 8.60 16.59
N GLU A 163 1.20 9.34 15.60
CA GLU A 163 0.79 10.74 15.78
C GLU A 163 -0.69 10.89 16.17
N LYS A 164 -1.58 10.03 15.63
CA LYS A 164 -3.04 10.19 15.74
C LYS A 164 -3.70 9.35 16.82
N LEU A 165 -3.11 8.22 17.21
CA LEU A 165 -3.64 7.41 18.31
C LEU A 165 -3.29 8.09 19.64
N THR A 166 -4.31 8.59 20.32
CA THR A 166 -4.23 9.26 21.63
C THR A 166 -4.97 8.43 22.69
N GLU A 167 -5.01 8.88 23.94
CA GLU A 167 -5.62 8.13 25.04
C GLU A 167 -7.14 7.97 24.90
N GLU A 168 -7.80 8.93 24.25
CA GLU A 168 -9.25 9.11 24.26
C GLU A 168 -9.90 8.93 22.87
N CYS A 169 -9.39 8.02 22.04
CA CYS A 169 -9.96 7.78 20.71
C CYS A 169 -11.30 7.03 20.80
N THR A 170 -12.31 7.54 20.11
CA THR A 170 -13.59 6.84 19.91
C THR A 170 -13.50 5.86 18.73
N VAL A 171 -14.46 4.93 18.60
CA VAL A 171 -14.48 4.02 17.43
C VAL A 171 -14.57 4.80 16.11
N ASN A 172 -15.25 5.95 16.09
CA ASN A 172 -15.28 6.81 14.91
C ASN A 172 -13.89 7.33 14.54
N ASP A 173 -13.15 7.84 15.52
CA ASP A 173 -11.78 8.34 15.31
C ASP A 173 -10.88 7.20 14.81
N LEU A 174 -10.99 6.02 15.43
CA LEU A 174 -10.23 4.84 15.02
C LEU A 174 -10.56 4.40 13.59
N LEU A 175 -11.83 4.44 13.20
CA LEU A 175 -12.24 4.08 11.85
C LEU A 175 -11.72 5.07 10.80
N ILE A 176 -11.72 6.37 11.13
CA ILE A 176 -11.12 7.42 10.30
C ILE A 176 -9.61 7.20 10.19
N ILE A 177 -8.92 6.98 11.31
CA ILE A 177 -7.48 6.69 11.32
C ILE A 177 -7.15 5.45 10.48
N LEU A 178 -7.91 4.36 10.66
CA LEU A 178 -7.75 3.13 9.88
C LEU A 178 -7.92 3.39 8.38
N SER A 179 -8.98 4.08 7.96
CA SER A 179 -9.26 4.34 6.54
C SER A 179 -8.21 5.25 5.86
N ASN A 180 -7.52 6.09 6.64
CA ASN A 180 -6.46 6.97 6.15
C ASN A 180 -5.08 6.29 6.07
N SER A 181 -4.98 4.99 6.37
CA SER A 181 -3.74 4.23 6.23
C SER A 181 -3.24 4.22 4.78
N PHE A 182 -1.93 4.25 4.58
CA PHE A 182 -1.28 4.33 3.26
C PHE A 182 -1.62 3.11 2.37
N GLU A 183 -1.85 1.96 2.98
CA GLU A 183 -2.24 0.71 2.33
C GLU A 183 -3.52 0.87 1.48
N PHE A 184 -4.44 1.73 1.93
CA PHE A 184 -5.71 1.96 1.26
C PHE A 184 -5.63 3.00 0.13
N GLU A 185 -4.47 3.64 -0.11
CA GLU A 185 -4.28 4.52 -1.27
C GLU A 185 -4.43 3.73 -2.60
N THR A 186 -4.22 2.41 -2.55
CA THR A 186 -4.35 1.50 -3.69
C THR A 186 -5.80 1.18 -4.06
N VAL A 187 -6.77 1.46 -3.18
CA VAL A 187 -8.19 1.19 -3.43
C VAL A 187 -8.64 1.95 -4.68
N PRO A 188 -9.26 1.27 -5.67
CA PRO A 188 -9.68 1.92 -6.91
C PRO A 188 -10.88 2.82 -6.64
N VAL A 189 -10.85 4.03 -7.20
CA VAL A 189 -12.02 4.90 -7.33
C VAL A 189 -12.25 5.10 -8.82
N ARG A 190 -13.28 4.45 -9.35
CA ARG A 190 -13.59 4.43 -10.79
C ARG A 190 -14.43 5.64 -11.16
N HIS A 191 -14.54 5.92 -12.46
CA HIS A 191 -15.36 7.02 -12.97
C HIS A 191 -16.83 6.83 -12.53
N ASN A 192 -17.48 7.92 -12.11
CA ASN A 192 -18.86 7.97 -11.59
C ASN A 192 -19.08 7.28 -10.22
N GLU A 193 -18.02 6.78 -9.55
CA GLU A 193 -18.17 6.20 -8.21
C GLU A 193 -18.34 7.23 -7.10
N ASP A 194 -18.03 8.50 -7.36
CA ASP A 194 -18.25 9.64 -6.47
C ASP A 194 -19.73 9.80 -6.06
N SER A 195 -20.65 9.71 -7.03
CA SER A 195 -22.09 9.76 -6.76
C SER A 195 -22.62 8.59 -5.93
N TYR A 196 -22.06 7.39 -6.15
CA TYR A 196 -22.39 6.19 -5.37
C TYR A 196 -21.82 6.28 -3.95
N ASN A 197 -20.60 6.79 -3.79
CA ASN A 197 -19.97 7.05 -2.51
C ASN A 197 -20.77 8.09 -1.71
N GLU A 198 -21.22 9.17 -2.33
CA GLU A 198 -22.08 10.17 -1.68
C GLU A 198 -23.40 9.54 -1.19
N SER A 199 -24.03 8.70 -2.03
CA SER A 199 -25.27 8.00 -1.68
C SER A 199 -25.05 7.03 -0.52
N LEU A 200 -23.95 6.28 -0.52
CA LEU A 200 -23.58 5.37 0.56
C LEU A 200 -23.28 6.13 1.86
N ALA A 201 -22.63 7.29 1.77
CA ALA A 201 -22.37 8.16 2.92
C ALA A 201 -23.64 8.63 3.62
N LYS A 202 -24.77 8.76 2.92
CA LYS A 202 -26.06 9.11 3.51
C LYS A 202 -26.67 7.96 4.33
N ILE A 203 -26.32 6.71 4.02
CA ILE A 203 -26.88 5.49 4.63
C ILE A 203 -26.08 5.03 5.86
N VAL A 204 -24.75 5.12 5.80
CA VAL A 204 -23.87 4.66 6.89
C VAL A 204 -23.94 5.58 8.11
N PRO A 205 -23.76 5.05 9.34
CA PRO A 205 -24.05 5.80 10.57
C PRO A 205 -23.02 6.88 10.90
N LEU A 206 -21.74 6.70 10.54
CA LEU A 206 -20.66 7.61 10.89
C LEU A 206 -20.29 8.53 9.72
N ARG A 207 -20.03 9.79 10.03
CA ARG A 207 -19.69 10.84 9.06
C ARG A 207 -18.17 11.05 9.01
N HIS A 208 -17.64 11.20 7.79
CA HIS A 208 -16.25 11.56 7.56
C HIS A 208 -16.12 13.09 7.43
N HIS A 209 -15.06 13.68 7.98
CA HIS A 209 -14.82 15.14 7.87
C HIS A 209 -14.47 15.56 6.44
N ASN A 210 -13.73 14.73 5.71
CA ASN A 210 -13.47 14.93 4.29
C ASN A 210 -14.68 14.47 3.46
N THR A 211 -15.24 15.37 2.67
CA THR A 211 -16.37 15.12 1.75
C THR A 211 -15.92 14.89 0.31
N ASP A 212 -14.62 14.70 0.07
CA ASP A 212 -14.10 14.31 -1.23
C ASP A 212 -14.38 12.82 -1.51
N TYR A 213 -15.52 12.54 -2.13
CA TYR A 213 -15.96 11.20 -2.52
C TYR A 213 -15.13 10.59 -3.67
N SER A 214 -14.18 11.33 -4.24
CA SER A 214 -13.19 10.80 -5.17
C SER A 214 -11.96 10.20 -4.46
N SER A 215 -11.85 10.37 -3.13
CA SER A 215 -10.74 9.87 -2.34
C SER A 215 -10.87 8.38 -2.03
N PRO A 216 -9.79 7.58 -2.23
CA PRO A 216 -9.79 6.16 -1.86
C PRO A 216 -9.95 5.94 -0.36
N HIS A 217 -9.47 6.87 0.47
CA HIS A 217 -9.62 6.80 1.94
C HIS A 217 -11.08 6.99 2.36
N VAL A 218 -11.79 7.94 1.73
CA VAL A 218 -13.23 8.14 1.98
C VAL A 218 -14.02 6.91 1.52
N LYS A 219 -13.71 6.36 0.35
CA LYS A 219 -14.32 5.11 -0.12
C LYS A 219 -14.07 3.95 0.86
N THR A 220 -12.85 3.80 1.36
CA THR A 220 -12.48 2.79 2.35
C THR A 220 -13.28 2.94 3.64
N PHE A 221 -13.39 4.17 4.15
CA PHE A 221 -14.20 4.49 5.33
C PHE A 221 -15.67 4.05 5.14
N LEU A 222 -16.26 4.36 3.98
CA LEU A 222 -17.62 3.97 3.66
C LEU A 222 -17.79 2.45 3.52
N LEU A 223 -16.85 1.76 2.86
CA LEU A 223 -16.88 0.31 2.68
C LEU A 223 -16.77 -0.45 4.00
N LEU A 224 -15.89 -0.02 4.90
CA LEU A 224 -15.78 -0.60 6.24
C LEU A 224 -17.10 -0.47 7.02
N GLN A 225 -17.73 0.70 6.99
CA GLN A 225 -19.03 0.89 7.63
C GLN A 225 -20.15 0.07 6.98
N ALA A 226 -20.17 0.00 5.65
CA ALA A 226 -21.14 -0.79 4.90
C ALA A 226 -21.02 -2.28 5.24
N HIS A 227 -19.79 -2.79 5.40
CA HIS A 227 -19.51 -4.14 5.88
C HIS A 227 -20.06 -4.37 7.30
N ILE A 228 -19.70 -3.52 8.26
CA ILE A 228 -20.17 -3.64 9.65
C ILE A 228 -21.70 -3.50 9.75
N SER A 229 -22.31 -2.70 8.87
CA SER A 229 -23.76 -2.49 8.80
C SER A 229 -24.50 -3.56 8.00
N ARG A 230 -23.78 -4.39 7.24
CA ARG A 230 -24.34 -5.31 6.22
C ARG A 230 -25.26 -4.60 5.22
N THR A 231 -24.88 -3.39 4.83
CA THR A 231 -25.63 -2.59 3.85
C THR A 231 -25.46 -3.19 2.46
N GLN A 232 -26.52 -3.15 1.65
CA GLN A 232 -26.43 -3.53 0.24
C GLN A 232 -25.50 -2.56 -0.52
N LEU A 233 -24.52 -3.12 -1.22
CA LEU A 233 -23.56 -2.33 -1.99
C LEU A 233 -24.17 -1.95 -3.35
N PRO A 234 -23.86 -0.75 -3.88
CA PRO A 234 -24.54 -0.22 -5.07
C PRO A 234 -24.26 -1.01 -6.35
N ILE A 235 -23.04 -1.55 -6.48
CA ILE A 235 -22.58 -2.28 -7.67
C ILE A 235 -21.71 -3.48 -7.29
N LYS A 236 -21.55 -4.44 -8.20
CA LYS A 236 -20.74 -5.65 -7.99
C LYS A 236 -19.28 -5.36 -7.66
N ASP A 237 -18.69 -4.34 -8.28
CA ASP A 237 -17.29 -3.96 -8.05
C ASP A 237 -17.00 -3.55 -6.60
N TYR A 238 -18.01 -3.02 -5.88
CA TYR A 238 -17.84 -2.65 -4.47
C TYR A 238 -17.67 -3.89 -3.58
N TYR A 239 -18.19 -5.06 -3.98
CA TYR A 239 -17.96 -6.29 -3.22
C TYR A 239 -16.50 -6.74 -3.31
N THR A 240 -15.88 -6.64 -4.50
CA THR A 240 -14.46 -6.95 -4.67
C THR A 240 -13.58 -5.95 -3.94
N ASP A 241 -13.93 -4.66 -3.99
CA ASP A 241 -13.19 -3.61 -3.30
C ASP A 241 -13.32 -3.76 -1.77
N SER A 242 -14.52 -4.05 -1.27
CA SER A 242 -14.80 -4.31 0.15
C SER A 242 -13.99 -5.49 0.67
N LYS A 243 -13.94 -6.60 -0.08
CA LYS A 243 -13.12 -7.76 0.29
C LYS A 243 -11.64 -7.38 0.43
N SER A 244 -11.08 -6.65 -0.55
CA SER A 244 -9.70 -6.19 -0.50
C SER A 244 -9.42 -5.27 0.70
N VAL A 245 -10.39 -4.42 1.07
CA VAL A 245 -10.29 -3.55 2.25
C VAL A 245 -10.30 -4.37 3.55
N ILE A 246 -11.22 -5.32 3.68
CA ILE A 246 -11.36 -6.15 4.90
C ILE A 246 -10.14 -7.05 5.10
N ASP A 247 -9.62 -7.66 4.03
CA ASP A 247 -8.42 -8.51 4.08
C ASP A 247 -7.21 -7.76 4.67
N GLN A 248 -7.13 -6.44 4.43
CA GLN A 248 -6.06 -5.59 4.98
C GLN A 248 -6.41 -4.95 6.33
N ALA A 249 -7.69 -4.77 6.65
CA ALA A 249 -8.13 -4.06 7.85
C ALA A 249 -7.68 -4.76 9.15
N LEU A 250 -7.70 -6.10 9.19
CA LEU A 250 -7.39 -6.84 10.42
C LEU A 250 -5.95 -6.62 10.90
N ARG A 251 -4.97 -6.74 10.01
CA ARG A 251 -3.55 -6.49 10.35
C ARG A 251 -3.29 -5.05 10.77
N LEU A 252 -4.01 -4.10 10.17
CA LEU A 252 -3.91 -2.67 10.54
C LEU A 252 -4.50 -2.42 11.92
N ILE A 253 -5.68 -2.98 12.23
CA ILE A 253 -6.29 -2.82 13.55
C ILE A 253 -5.43 -3.49 14.64
N GLN A 254 -4.83 -4.66 14.36
CA GLN A 254 -3.89 -5.30 15.28
C GLN A 254 -2.67 -4.40 15.56
N ALA A 255 -2.09 -3.79 14.53
CA ALA A 255 -1.02 -2.82 14.73
C ALA A 255 -1.48 -1.58 15.53
N MET A 256 -2.72 -1.09 15.33
CA MET A 256 -3.27 -0.01 16.15
C MET A 256 -3.39 -0.41 17.63
N ILE A 257 -3.80 -1.66 17.92
CA ILE A 257 -3.85 -2.20 19.28
C ILE A 257 -2.46 -2.18 19.92
N ASP A 258 -1.44 -2.66 19.20
CA ASP A 258 -0.08 -2.71 19.72
C ASP A 258 0.52 -1.31 19.91
N VAL A 259 0.28 -0.37 19.00
CA VAL A 259 0.71 1.03 19.15
C VAL A 259 0.03 1.70 20.34
N CYS A 260 -1.27 1.52 20.51
CA CYS A 260 -1.99 2.03 21.70
C CYS A 260 -1.45 1.41 22.99
N SER A 261 -1.13 0.11 22.97
CA SER A 261 -0.58 -0.62 24.12
C SER A 261 0.83 -0.14 24.48
N LEU A 262 1.68 0.14 23.49
CA LEU A 262 3.00 0.76 23.72
C LEU A 262 2.91 2.13 24.38
N LYS A 263 1.84 2.88 24.10
CA LYS A 263 1.56 4.20 24.70
C LYS A 263 0.80 4.14 26.02
N LEU A 264 0.42 2.95 26.48
CA LEU A 264 -0.39 2.73 27.68
C LEU A 264 -1.79 3.37 27.61
N CYS A 265 -2.34 3.54 26.40
CA CYS A 265 -3.66 4.14 26.18
C CYS A 265 -4.79 3.09 26.32
N LEU A 266 -5.13 2.70 27.56
CA LEU A 266 -6.09 1.61 27.83
C LEU A 266 -7.43 1.78 27.09
N LYS A 267 -8.03 2.97 27.13
CA LYS A 267 -9.33 3.23 26.51
C LYS A 267 -9.27 3.01 24.99
N SER A 268 -8.32 3.64 24.30
CA SER A 268 -8.12 3.45 22.87
C SER A 268 -7.80 2.00 22.49
N THR A 269 -7.02 1.28 23.30
CA THR A 269 -6.75 -0.15 23.09
C THR A 269 -8.05 -0.97 23.12
N LEU A 270 -8.91 -0.75 24.12
CA LEU A 270 -10.21 -1.43 24.20
C LEU A 270 -11.12 -1.07 23.02
N GLN A 271 -11.13 0.19 22.59
CA GLN A 271 -11.90 0.62 21.41
C GLN A 271 -11.39 -0.01 20.11
N CYS A 272 -10.08 -0.19 19.95
CA CYS A 272 -9.50 -0.94 18.82
C CYS A 272 -9.94 -2.41 18.83
N ILE A 273 -9.97 -3.06 20.00
CA ILE A 273 -10.45 -4.45 20.13
C ILE A 273 -11.93 -4.55 19.75
N ILE A 274 -12.75 -3.61 20.22
CA ILE A 274 -14.18 -3.53 19.85
C ILE A 274 -14.32 -3.36 18.33
N LEU A 275 -13.55 -2.45 17.73
CA LEU A 275 -13.56 -2.25 16.28
C LEU A 275 -13.14 -3.52 15.52
N MET A 276 -12.11 -4.23 15.99
CA MET A 276 -11.68 -5.50 15.41
C MET A 276 -12.81 -6.54 15.43
N GLN A 277 -13.49 -6.68 16.57
CA GLN A 277 -14.64 -7.59 16.70
C GLN A 277 -15.78 -7.18 15.77
N SER A 278 -16.07 -5.88 15.66
CA SER A 278 -17.11 -5.37 14.76
C SER A 278 -16.81 -5.67 13.28
N VAL A 279 -15.56 -5.56 12.85
CA VAL A 279 -15.14 -5.90 11.48
C VAL A 279 -15.24 -7.41 11.23
N ILE A 280 -14.79 -8.25 12.18
CA ILE A 280 -14.85 -9.71 12.05
C ILE A 280 -16.30 -10.22 11.99
N GLN A 281 -17.16 -9.72 12.89
CA GLN A 281 -18.55 -10.19 13.01
C GLN A 281 -19.51 -9.49 12.02
N ALA A 282 -19.02 -8.48 11.29
CA ALA A 282 -19.84 -7.61 10.45
C ALA A 282 -21.06 -7.06 11.23
N SER A 283 -20.81 -6.52 12.43
CA SER A 283 -21.85 -6.00 13.32
C SER A 283 -21.32 -4.90 14.23
N TRP A 284 -22.14 -3.87 14.48
CA TRP A 284 -21.78 -2.76 15.37
C TRP A 284 -21.77 -3.18 16.84
N TRP A 285 -20.87 -2.59 17.63
CA TRP A 285 -20.67 -2.91 19.05
C TRP A 285 -21.89 -2.69 19.96
N HIS A 286 -22.83 -1.84 19.54
CA HIS A 286 -24.06 -1.56 20.30
C HIS A 286 -25.19 -2.56 19.97
N LYS A 287 -25.02 -3.44 18.98
CA LYS A 287 -26.00 -4.49 18.67
C LYS A 287 -25.85 -5.64 19.66
N SER A 288 -26.97 -6.33 19.93
CA SER A 288 -26.98 -7.51 20.78
C SER A 288 -26.08 -8.61 20.21
N SER A 289 -25.36 -9.32 21.08
CA SER A 289 -24.55 -10.48 20.70
C SER A 289 -25.38 -11.63 20.08
N LEU A 290 -26.71 -11.59 20.23
CA LEU A 290 -27.64 -12.57 19.68
C LEU A 290 -28.17 -12.22 18.29
N SER A 291 -27.89 -11.01 17.77
CA SER A 291 -28.30 -10.64 16.41
C SER A 291 -27.34 -11.25 15.39
N THR A 292 -27.61 -12.50 15.00
CA THR A 292 -27.01 -13.12 13.82
C THR A 292 -27.49 -12.50 12.53
#